data_AF-A0A829GFK5-F1
#
_entry.id   AF-A0A829GFK5-F1
#
_cell.length_a   1.000
_cell.length_b   1.000
_cell.length_c   1.000
_cell.angle_alpha   90.00
_cell.angle_beta   90.00
_cell.angle_gamma   90.00
#
_symmetry.space_group_name_H-M   'P 1'
#
loop_
_entity.id
_entity.type
_entity.pdbx_description
1 polymer ?
#
loop_
_entity_poly.entity_id
_entity_poly.type
_entity_poly.pdbx_seq_one_letter_code
_entity_poly.pdbx_strand_id
1 'polypeptide(L)'
;RCLVAAAYFQTRIKNLDAQVEAIDVGALSSQIRSIEQLKLTGDSLATFSKWERAFDQLNDDDLADLQKILLDLEDQAKRFRFDHAQKIAKVLEAKIDTARQQYDLISQALQDIRHDEADNRSKMLQLRDDYQVSRKTILAKSFVFGDAQPALEQQLQQLAELFQKIDQINNDGDHQAAKSEIKQLSDEMAALRRQVKELPPLVNEQVNEFP
;
A
#
# COMPACT_ATOMS: atom_id res chain seq x y z
N ARG A 1 -19.85 39.67 -31.42
CA ARG A 1 -19.02 38.46 -31.66
C ARG A 1 -17.79 38.43 -30.75
N CYS A 2 -16.93 39.47 -30.70
CA CYS A 2 -15.77 39.48 -29.78
C CYS A 2 -16.12 39.41 -28.28
N LEU A 3 -17.17 40.11 -27.82
CA LEU A 3 -17.60 40.05 -26.40
C LEU A 3 -18.06 38.65 -25.98
N VAL A 4 -18.70 37.91 -26.87
CA VAL A 4 -19.16 36.54 -26.62
C VAL A 4 -17.96 35.58 -26.54
N ALA A 5 -16.98 35.73 -27.44
CA ALA A 5 -15.76 34.94 -27.41
C ALA A 5 -14.92 35.22 -26.14
N ALA A 6 -14.82 36.49 -25.73
CA ALA A 6 -14.12 36.87 -24.50
C ALA A 6 -14.76 36.23 -23.25
N ALA A 7 -16.08 36.31 -23.13
CA ALA A 7 -16.81 35.68 -22.01
C ALA A 7 -16.67 34.15 -22.00
N TYR A 8 -16.67 33.51 -23.18
CA TYR A 8 -16.40 32.07 -23.32
C TYR A 8 -15.02 31.70 -22.78
N PHE A 9 -13.97 32.40 -23.22
CA PHE A 9 -12.60 32.10 -22.77
C PHE A 9 -12.40 32.40 -21.28
N GLN A 10 -13.01 33.45 -20.74
CA GLN A 10 -12.95 33.73 -19.32
C GLN A 10 -13.55 32.60 -18.48
N THR A 11 -14.70 32.06 -18.91
CA THR A 11 -15.34 30.92 -18.24
C THR A 11 -14.49 29.66 -18.35
N ARG A 12 -13.91 29.40 -19.52
CA ARG A 12 -13.06 28.24 -19.75
C ARG A 12 -11.76 28.29 -18.96
N ILE A 13 -11.08 29.44 -18.95
CA ILE A 13 -9.87 29.66 -18.14
C ILE A 13 -10.17 29.39 -16.67
N LYS A 14 -11.25 29.96 -16.13
CA LYS A 14 -11.66 29.70 -14.74
C LYS A 14 -11.90 28.21 -14.46
N ASN A 15 -12.46 27.47 -15.42
CA ASN A 15 -12.65 26.04 -15.26
C ASN A 15 -11.30 25.28 -15.29
N LEU A 16 -10.39 25.63 -16.19
CA LEU A 16 -9.07 25.00 -16.27
C LEU A 16 -8.23 25.30 -15.02
N ASP A 17 -8.28 26.53 -14.52
CA ASP A 17 -7.65 26.93 -13.26
C ASP A 17 -8.16 26.09 -12.09
N ALA A 18 -9.48 25.98 -11.91
CA ALA A 18 -10.08 25.11 -10.90
C ALA A 18 -9.69 23.63 -11.08
N GLN A 19 -9.42 23.18 -12.30
CA GLN A 19 -8.96 21.80 -12.54
C GLN A 19 -7.51 21.58 -12.11
N VAL A 20 -6.65 22.59 -12.25
CA VAL A 20 -5.27 22.60 -11.75
C VAL A 20 -5.28 22.64 -10.22
N GLU A 21 -6.09 23.53 -9.62
CA GLU A 21 -6.23 23.62 -8.15
C GLU A 21 -6.75 22.33 -7.50
N ALA A 22 -7.54 21.53 -8.23
CA ALA A 22 -8.02 20.24 -7.75
C ALA A 22 -6.93 19.17 -7.63
N ILE A 23 -5.73 19.39 -8.18
CA ILE A 23 -4.57 18.50 -7.98
C ILE A 23 -3.99 18.80 -6.58
N ASP A 24 -4.54 18.13 -5.57
CA ASP A 24 -4.24 18.41 -4.16
C ASP A 24 -2.91 17.77 -3.70
N VAL A 25 -1.80 18.40 -4.09
CA VAL A 25 -0.45 18.04 -3.63
C VAL A 25 -0.27 18.17 -2.10
N GLY A 26 -1.11 18.95 -1.43
CA GLY A 26 -1.13 19.06 0.04
C GLY A 26 -1.53 17.74 0.70
N ALA A 27 -2.55 17.07 0.17
CA ALA A 27 -2.94 15.74 0.62
C ALA A 27 -1.81 14.71 0.43
N LEU A 28 -1.13 14.71 -0.73
CA LEU A 28 0.01 13.80 -0.97
C LEU A 28 1.17 14.09 -0.02
N SER A 29 1.52 15.35 0.21
CA SER A 29 2.56 15.73 1.16
C SER A 29 2.27 15.21 2.58
N SER A 30 1.01 15.26 3.00
CA SER A 30 0.60 14.71 4.31
C SER A 30 0.76 13.19 4.39
N GLN A 31 0.45 12.47 3.29
CA GLN A 31 0.62 11.02 3.20
C GLN A 31 2.10 10.62 3.21
N ILE A 32 2.94 11.33 2.46
CA ILE A 32 4.40 11.11 2.42
C ILE A 32 4.97 11.24 3.82
N ARG A 33 4.68 12.34 4.54
CA ARG A 33 5.15 12.54 5.93
C ARG A 33 4.68 11.45 6.88
N SER A 34 3.47 10.92 6.67
CA SER A 34 2.96 9.81 7.48
C SER A 34 3.73 8.52 7.22
N ILE A 35 4.19 8.28 5.98
CA ILE A 35 4.93 7.07 5.60
C ILE A 35 6.40 7.18 6.02
N GLU A 36 7.01 8.36 5.98
CA GLU A 36 8.36 8.60 6.51
C GLU A 36 8.51 8.16 7.97
N GLN A 37 7.44 8.29 8.77
CA GLN A 37 7.43 7.86 10.17
C GLN A 37 7.53 6.34 10.36
N LEU A 38 7.25 5.55 9.32
CA LEU A 38 7.33 4.08 9.34
C LEU A 38 8.78 3.56 9.28
N LYS A 39 9.78 4.45 9.07
CA LYS A 39 11.22 4.11 9.00
C LYS A 39 11.51 2.97 8.02
N LEU A 40 11.00 3.11 6.80
CA LEU A 40 11.13 2.09 5.76
C LEU A 40 12.60 1.78 5.43
N THR A 41 12.91 0.53 5.14
CA THR A 41 14.20 0.09 4.58
C THR A 41 14.01 -0.90 3.43
N GLY A 42 15.11 -1.33 2.81
CA GLY A 42 15.10 -2.35 1.77
C GLY A 42 14.21 -1.99 0.57
N ASP A 43 13.43 -2.97 0.13
CA ASP A 43 12.54 -2.83 -1.03
C ASP A 43 11.38 -1.85 -0.75
N SER A 44 10.95 -1.77 0.51
CA SER A 44 9.91 -0.84 0.95
C SER A 44 10.36 0.61 0.79
N LEU A 45 11.60 0.93 1.18
CA LEU A 45 12.19 2.24 0.97
C LEU A 45 12.41 2.55 -0.51
N ALA A 46 12.91 1.59 -1.28
CA ALA A 46 13.12 1.79 -2.72
C ALA A 46 11.81 2.14 -3.45
N THR A 47 10.72 1.44 -3.10
CA THR A 47 9.38 1.72 -3.64
C THR A 47 8.87 3.09 -3.20
N PHE A 48 9.00 3.43 -1.92
CA PHE A 48 8.59 4.73 -1.40
C PHE A 48 9.36 5.89 -2.06
N SER A 49 10.70 5.82 -2.12
CA SER A 49 11.53 6.86 -2.74
C SER A 49 11.25 7.05 -4.24
N LYS A 50 10.77 6.01 -4.94
CA LYS A 50 10.31 6.16 -6.33
C LYS A 50 9.09 7.09 -6.40
N TRP A 51 8.12 6.89 -5.51
CA TRP A 51 6.90 7.68 -5.48
C TRP A 51 7.11 9.08 -4.91
N GLU A 52 8.04 9.23 -3.96
CA GLU A 52 8.51 10.52 -3.47
C GLU A 52 9.08 11.38 -4.62
N ARG A 53 9.98 10.81 -5.45
CA ARG A 53 10.49 11.53 -6.63
C ARG A 53 9.41 11.87 -7.65
N ALA A 54 8.43 10.98 -7.84
CA ALA A 54 7.30 11.25 -8.73
C ALA A 54 6.40 12.37 -8.21
N PHE A 55 6.26 12.48 -6.88
CA PHE A 55 5.60 13.58 -6.21
C PHE A 55 6.38 14.89 -6.37
N ASP A 56 7.69 14.88 -6.16
CA ASP A 56 8.53 16.08 -6.35
C ASP A 56 8.42 16.60 -7.79
N GLN A 57 8.49 15.69 -8.78
CA GLN A 57 8.29 16.03 -10.20
C GLN A 57 6.91 16.67 -10.45
N LEU A 58 5.85 16.08 -9.88
CA LEU A 58 4.49 16.62 -10.02
C LEU A 58 4.39 18.02 -9.39
N ASN A 59 4.91 18.17 -8.18
CA ASN A 59 4.76 19.36 -7.35
C ASN A 59 5.59 20.54 -7.87
N ASP A 60 6.86 20.31 -8.19
CA ASP A 60 7.82 21.37 -8.47
C ASP A 60 7.87 21.74 -9.96
N ASP A 61 7.71 20.75 -10.85
CA ASP A 61 7.86 20.96 -12.30
C ASP A 61 6.51 20.98 -13.02
N ASP A 62 5.70 19.92 -12.88
CA ASP A 62 4.50 19.75 -13.71
C ASP A 62 3.45 20.82 -13.38
N LEU A 63 3.20 21.10 -12.10
CA LEU A 63 2.30 22.18 -11.68
C LEU A 63 2.82 23.57 -12.11
N ALA A 64 4.13 23.81 -12.04
CA ALA A 64 4.72 25.06 -12.49
C ALA A 64 4.56 25.25 -14.01
N ASP A 65 4.67 24.17 -14.80
CA ASP A 65 4.41 24.21 -16.24
C ASP A 65 2.93 24.48 -16.56
N LEU A 66 2.00 23.83 -15.84
CA LEU A 66 0.57 24.09 -15.97
C LEU A 66 0.23 25.57 -15.71
N GLN A 67 0.79 26.15 -14.65
CA GLN A 67 0.60 27.57 -14.31
C GLN A 67 1.15 28.49 -15.41
N LYS A 68 2.32 28.20 -15.98
CA LYS A 68 2.90 28.98 -17.09
C LYS A 68 1.99 28.96 -18.33
N ILE A 69 1.46 27.79 -18.68
CA ILE A 69 0.57 27.62 -19.84
C ILE A 69 -0.77 28.33 -19.59
N LEU A 70 -1.30 28.26 -18.37
CA LEU A 70 -2.52 28.99 -17.97
C LEU A 70 -2.33 30.50 -18.10
N LEU A 71 -1.18 31.05 -17.68
CA LEU A 71 -0.85 32.47 -17.82
C LEU A 71 -0.73 32.90 -19.30
N ASP A 72 -0.13 32.07 -20.17
CA ASP A 72 -0.07 32.37 -21.62
C ASP A 72 -1.47 32.30 -22.25
N LEU A 73 -2.29 31.32 -21.85
CA LEU A 73 -3.69 31.25 -22.28
C LEU A 73 -4.46 32.53 -21.92
N GLU A 74 -4.29 33.01 -20.70
CA GLU A 74 -4.86 34.28 -20.25
C GLU A 74 -4.39 35.48 -21.07
N ASP A 75 -3.09 35.60 -21.35
CA ASP A 75 -2.54 36.71 -22.13
C ASP A 75 -3.07 36.69 -23.58
N GLN A 76 -3.09 35.53 -24.23
CA GLN A 76 -3.67 35.42 -25.59
C GLN A 76 -5.16 35.77 -25.60
N ALA A 77 -5.92 35.32 -24.59
CA ALA A 77 -7.34 35.66 -24.46
C ALA A 77 -7.56 37.16 -24.21
N LYS A 78 -6.76 37.79 -23.33
CA LYS A 78 -6.77 39.24 -23.05
C LYS A 78 -6.46 40.06 -24.30
N ARG A 79 -5.59 39.56 -25.19
CA ARG A 79 -5.23 40.18 -26.47
C ARG A 79 -6.21 39.87 -27.62
N PHE A 80 -7.35 39.24 -27.33
CA PHE A 80 -8.37 38.82 -28.31
C PHE A 80 -7.84 37.85 -29.39
N ARG A 81 -6.73 37.15 -29.14
CA ARG A 81 -6.13 36.17 -30.05
C ARG A 81 -6.72 34.78 -29.84
N PHE A 82 -8.03 34.66 -30.08
CA PHE A 82 -8.82 33.49 -29.70
C PHE A 82 -8.40 32.18 -30.38
N ASP A 83 -7.91 32.23 -31.62
CA ASP A 83 -7.42 31.02 -32.30
C ASP A 83 -6.15 30.45 -31.64
N HIS A 84 -5.29 31.33 -31.12
CA HIS A 84 -4.11 30.92 -30.36
C HIS A 84 -4.52 30.45 -28.96
N ALA A 85 -5.38 31.19 -28.27
CA ALA A 85 -5.93 30.79 -26.98
C ALA A 85 -6.59 29.40 -27.06
N GLN A 86 -7.32 29.10 -28.14
CA GLN A 86 -7.93 27.78 -28.34
C GLN A 86 -6.88 26.66 -28.41
N LYS A 87 -5.76 26.89 -29.09
CA LYS A 87 -4.67 25.90 -29.20
C LYS A 87 -4.00 25.68 -27.85
N ILE A 88 -3.68 26.77 -27.13
CA ILE A 88 -3.06 26.69 -25.80
C ILE A 88 -4.01 25.99 -24.82
N ALA A 89 -5.31 26.30 -24.83
CA ALA A 89 -6.28 25.64 -23.97
C ALA A 89 -6.32 24.12 -24.17
N LYS A 90 -6.24 23.63 -25.41
CA LYS A 90 -6.18 22.18 -25.68
C LYS A 90 -4.89 21.54 -25.15
N VAL A 91 -3.76 22.25 -25.25
CA VAL A 91 -2.48 21.77 -24.69
C VAL A 91 -2.56 21.72 -23.17
N LEU A 92 -3.14 22.76 -22.55
CA LEU A 92 -3.35 22.82 -21.11
C LEU A 92 -4.26 21.68 -20.63
N GLU A 93 -5.40 21.45 -21.30
CA GLU A 93 -6.32 20.34 -20.99
C GLU A 93 -5.59 18.99 -20.98
N ALA A 94 -4.82 18.68 -22.02
CA ALA A 94 -4.10 17.41 -22.10
C ALA A 94 -3.03 17.27 -20.99
N LYS A 95 -2.35 18.36 -20.63
CA LYS A 95 -1.37 18.35 -19.54
C LYS A 95 -2.03 18.23 -18.17
N ILE A 96 -3.18 18.88 -17.95
CA ILE A 96 -3.98 18.71 -16.73
C ILE A 96 -4.37 17.24 -16.57
N ASP A 97 -4.88 16.61 -17.63
CA ASP A 97 -5.26 15.19 -17.60
C ASP A 97 -4.07 14.28 -17.24
N THR A 98 -2.89 14.58 -17.79
CA THR A 98 -1.65 13.84 -17.51
C THR A 98 -1.22 14.00 -16.05
N ALA A 99 -1.21 15.23 -15.54
CA ALA A 99 -0.85 15.53 -14.15
C ALA A 99 -1.84 14.90 -13.16
N ARG A 100 -3.14 14.87 -13.50
CA ARG A 100 -4.17 14.17 -12.71
C ARG A 100 -3.95 12.66 -12.67
N GLN A 101 -3.63 12.03 -13.79
CA GLN A 101 -3.32 10.60 -13.80
C GLN A 101 -2.08 10.29 -12.95
N GLN A 102 -1.06 11.12 -13.01
CA GLN A 102 0.14 10.98 -12.17
C GLN A 102 -0.20 11.17 -10.68
N TYR A 103 -1.02 12.18 -10.35
CA TYR A 103 -1.54 12.38 -9.00
C TYR A 103 -2.26 11.14 -8.47
N ASP A 104 -3.20 10.58 -9.23
CA ASP A 104 -3.98 9.41 -8.82
C ASP A 104 -3.09 8.18 -8.62
N LEU A 105 -2.10 7.98 -9.50
CA LEU A 105 -1.13 6.90 -9.37
C LEU A 105 -0.28 7.02 -8.10
N ILE A 106 0.21 8.23 -7.79
CA ILE A 106 0.98 8.47 -6.57
C ILE A 106 0.09 8.27 -5.34
N SER A 107 -1.12 8.84 -5.34
CA SER A 107 -2.08 8.72 -4.24
C SER A 107 -2.39 7.25 -3.93
N GLN A 108 -2.72 6.47 -4.95
CA GLN A 108 -3.00 5.04 -4.79
C GLN A 108 -1.79 4.29 -4.26
N ALA A 109 -0.61 4.52 -4.81
CA ALA A 109 0.60 3.83 -4.37
C ALA A 109 0.97 4.13 -2.90
N LEU A 110 0.83 5.38 -2.47
CA LEU A 110 1.06 5.75 -1.06
C LEU A 110 0.02 5.12 -0.14
N GLN A 111 -1.24 5.04 -0.57
CA GLN A 111 -2.29 4.33 0.17
C GLN A 111 -2.00 2.84 0.27
N ASP A 112 -1.55 2.20 -0.81
CA ASP A 112 -1.21 0.77 -0.84
C ASP A 112 -0.08 0.45 0.14
N ILE A 113 0.97 1.29 0.21
CA ILE A 113 2.07 1.13 1.19
C ILE A 113 1.52 1.12 2.62
N ARG A 114 0.63 2.06 2.96
CA ARG A 114 0.02 2.12 4.30
C ARG A 114 -0.91 0.94 4.56
N HIS A 115 -1.67 0.53 3.56
CA HIS A 115 -2.57 -0.60 3.70
C HIS A 115 -1.81 -1.90 3.94
N ASP A 116 -0.73 -2.13 3.18
CA ASP A 116 0.14 -3.30 3.32
C ASP A 116 0.79 -3.37 4.71
N GLU A 117 1.24 -2.25 5.29
CA GLU A 117 1.77 -2.21 6.66
C GLU A 117 0.68 -2.61 7.69
N ALA A 118 -0.50 -2.00 7.59
CA ALA A 118 -1.60 -2.26 8.51
C ALA A 118 -2.08 -3.71 8.43
N ASP A 119 -2.15 -4.25 7.21
CA ASP A 119 -2.51 -5.63 6.93
C ASP A 119 -1.49 -6.61 7.51
N ASN A 120 -0.20 -6.36 7.31
CA ASN A 120 0.88 -7.17 7.87
C ASN A 120 0.79 -7.20 9.40
N ARG A 121 0.59 -6.04 10.03
CA ARG A 121 0.43 -5.93 11.49
C ARG A 121 -0.79 -6.70 11.99
N SER A 122 -1.93 -6.55 11.32
CA SER A 122 -3.17 -7.25 11.68
C SER A 122 -3.02 -8.78 11.57
N LYS A 123 -2.47 -9.26 10.45
CA LYS A 123 -2.20 -10.69 10.22
C LYS A 123 -1.25 -11.26 11.27
N MET A 124 -0.20 -10.54 11.62
CA MET A 124 0.74 -10.97 12.66
C MET A 124 0.08 -11.13 14.03
N LEU A 125 -0.83 -10.24 14.41
CA LEU A 125 -1.60 -10.37 15.65
C LEU A 125 -2.47 -11.64 15.63
N GLN A 126 -3.21 -11.86 14.54
CA GLN A 126 -4.05 -13.06 14.39
C GLN A 126 -3.22 -14.35 14.45
N LEU A 127 -2.10 -14.40 13.74
CA LEU A 127 -1.22 -15.57 13.72
C LEU A 127 -0.62 -15.84 15.11
N ARG A 128 -0.29 -14.80 15.88
CA ARG A 128 0.19 -14.96 17.27
C ARG A 128 -0.87 -15.57 18.17
N ASP A 129 -2.13 -15.14 18.07
CA ASP A 129 -3.22 -15.70 18.85
C ASP A 129 -3.44 -17.18 18.51
N ASP A 130 -3.50 -17.50 17.22
CA ASP A 130 -3.60 -18.88 16.71
C ASP A 130 -2.46 -19.77 17.21
N TYR A 131 -1.24 -19.23 17.21
CA TYR A 131 -0.05 -19.90 17.73
C TYR A 131 -0.18 -20.19 19.22
N GLN A 132 -0.59 -19.21 20.04
CA GLN A 132 -0.73 -19.43 21.49
C GLN A 132 -1.80 -20.47 21.82
N VAL A 133 -2.92 -20.46 21.11
CA VAL A 133 -3.99 -21.46 21.28
C VAL A 133 -3.48 -22.86 20.92
N SER A 134 -2.81 -22.99 19.78
CA SER A 134 -2.26 -24.27 19.31
C SER A 134 -1.19 -24.80 20.25
N ARG A 135 -0.24 -23.93 20.64
CA ARG A 135 0.82 -24.24 21.60
C ARG A 135 0.26 -24.71 22.94
N LYS A 136 -0.72 -24.00 23.50
CA LYS A 136 -1.36 -24.41 24.77
C LYS A 136 -2.03 -25.77 24.63
N THR A 137 -2.67 -26.05 23.50
CA THR A 137 -3.34 -27.33 23.24
C THR A 137 -2.35 -28.48 23.16
N ILE A 138 -1.27 -28.31 22.39
CA ILE A 138 -0.21 -29.32 22.21
C ILE A 138 0.49 -29.62 23.54
N LEU A 139 0.85 -28.59 24.31
CA LEU A 139 1.61 -28.78 25.55
C LEU A 139 0.74 -29.31 26.71
N ALA A 140 -0.53 -28.92 26.79
CA ALA A 140 -1.41 -29.37 27.88
C ALA A 140 -2.02 -30.76 27.65
N LYS A 141 -2.08 -31.23 26.40
CA LYS A 141 -2.73 -32.49 26.01
C LYS A 141 -1.77 -33.45 25.30
N SER A 142 -0.52 -33.54 25.74
CA SER A 142 0.53 -34.34 25.07
C SER A 142 0.12 -35.79 24.79
N PHE A 143 -0.58 -36.44 25.72
CA PHE A 143 -1.07 -37.82 25.56
C PHE A 143 -2.03 -38.00 24.37
N VAL A 144 -2.77 -36.95 23.99
CA VAL A 144 -3.77 -37.01 22.92
C VAL A 144 -3.12 -37.07 21.54
N PHE A 145 -1.85 -36.69 21.43
CA PHE A 145 -1.11 -36.66 20.17
C PHE A 145 -0.18 -37.86 19.99
N GLY A 146 0.02 -38.69 21.02
CA GLY A 146 0.84 -39.91 20.96
C GLY A 146 2.24 -39.65 20.36
N ASP A 147 2.64 -40.49 19.42
CA ASP A 147 3.95 -40.44 18.77
C ASP A 147 4.16 -39.19 17.88
N ALA A 148 3.08 -38.46 17.55
CA ALA A 148 3.17 -37.22 16.77
C ALA A 148 3.57 -36.01 17.63
N GLN A 149 3.54 -36.12 18.97
CA GLN A 149 3.84 -35.01 19.89
C GLN A 149 5.21 -34.35 19.61
N PRO A 150 6.35 -35.08 19.46
CA PRO A 150 7.64 -34.44 19.21
C PRO A 150 7.69 -33.66 17.90
N ALA A 151 6.99 -34.15 16.87
CA ALA A 151 6.91 -33.46 15.57
C ALA A 151 6.11 -32.15 15.67
N LEU A 152 5.02 -32.14 16.45
CA LEU A 152 4.24 -30.93 16.71
C LEU A 152 5.05 -29.91 17.52
N GLU A 153 5.83 -30.35 18.51
CA GLU A 153 6.73 -29.48 19.27
C GLU A 153 7.83 -28.87 18.39
N GLN A 154 8.39 -29.65 17.47
CA GLN A 154 9.35 -29.15 16.49
C GLN A 154 8.73 -28.09 15.56
N GLN A 155 7.51 -28.31 15.07
CA GLN A 155 6.80 -27.30 14.26
C GLN A 155 6.53 -26.01 15.07
N LEU A 156 6.16 -26.13 16.35
CA LEU A 156 5.99 -24.97 17.23
C LEU A 156 7.28 -24.15 17.39
N GLN A 157 8.43 -24.82 17.41
CA GLN A 157 9.75 -24.18 17.49
C GLN A 157 10.08 -23.45 16.17
N GLN A 158 9.84 -24.09 15.02
CA GLN A 158 10.04 -23.49 13.69
C GLN A 158 9.16 -22.24 13.49
N LEU A 159 7.88 -22.32 13.87
CA LEU A 159 6.99 -21.16 13.83
C LEU A 159 7.48 -20.02 14.73
N ALA A 160 8.02 -20.32 15.91
CA ALA A 160 8.59 -19.31 16.81
C ALA A 160 9.80 -18.60 16.18
N GLU A 161 10.66 -19.34 15.48
CA GLU A 161 11.79 -18.78 14.73
C GLU A 161 11.31 -17.88 13.57
N LEU A 162 10.26 -18.29 12.85
CA LEU A 162 9.64 -17.46 11.81
C LEU A 162 9.05 -16.16 12.38
N PHE A 163 8.35 -16.21 13.52
CA PHE A 163 7.88 -15.01 14.20
C PHE A 163 9.03 -14.05 14.52
N GLN A 164 10.13 -14.56 15.08
CA GLN A 164 11.30 -13.74 15.40
C GLN A 164 11.93 -13.11 14.14
N LYS A 165 12.03 -13.88 13.05
CA LYS A 165 12.53 -13.39 11.77
C LYS A 165 11.65 -12.25 11.23
N ILE A 166 10.32 -12.42 11.25
CA ILE A 166 9.38 -11.39 10.79
C ILE A 166 9.44 -10.16 11.68
N ASP A 167 9.54 -10.33 13.00
CA ASP A 167 9.70 -9.22 13.94
C ASP A 167 10.97 -8.42 13.64
N GLN A 168 12.08 -9.10 13.34
CA GLN A 168 13.33 -8.45 12.95
C GLN A 168 13.16 -7.64 11.66
N ILE A 169 12.60 -8.25 10.61
CA ILE A 169 12.37 -7.57 9.32
C ILE A 169 11.45 -6.36 9.47
N ASN A 170 10.38 -6.46 10.27
CA ASN A 170 9.48 -5.35 10.55
C ASN A 170 10.14 -4.25 11.37
N ASN A 171 10.97 -4.59 12.36
CA ASN A 171 11.74 -3.62 13.13
C ASN A 171 12.79 -2.90 12.28
N ASP A 172 13.36 -3.62 11.30
CA ASP A 172 14.28 -3.06 10.34
C ASP A 172 13.55 -2.19 9.30
N GLY A 173 12.23 -2.29 9.16
CA GLY A 173 11.40 -1.43 8.31
C GLY A 173 11.16 -1.95 6.90
N ASP A 174 11.47 -3.22 6.60
CA ASP A 174 11.21 -3.81 5.28
C ASP A 174 9.89 -4.60 5.25
N HIS A 175 8.77 -3.88 5.24
CA HIS A 175 7.44 -4.47 5.23
C HIS A 175 7.14 -5.32 3.98
N GLN A 176 7.76 -5.01 2.85
CA GLN A 176 7.63 -5.79 1.62
C GLN A 176 8.30 -7.16 1.77
N ALA A 177 9.52 -7.22 2.34
CA ALA A 177 10.15 -8.49 2.68
C ALA A 177 9.32 -9.28 3.72
N ALA A 178 8.76 -8.59 4.72
CA ALA A 178 7.92 -9.22 5.74
C ALA A 178 6.68 -9.91 5.15
N LYS A 179 6.09 -9.38 4.08
CA LYS A 179 4.88 -9.93 3.46
C LYS A 179 5.05 -11.38 2.98
N SER A 180 6.21 -11.71 2.40
CA SER A 180 6.52 -13.08 1.97
C SER A 180 6.62 -14.04 3.15
N GLU A 181 7.31 -13.61 4.21
CA GLU A 181 7.53 -14.41 5.41
C GLU A 181 6.22 -14.61 6.20
N ILE A 182 5.37 -13.57 6.30
CA ILE A 182 4.03 -13.67 6.91
C ILE A 182 3.16 -14.69 6.15
N LYS A 183 3.27 -14.74 4.82
CA LYS A 183 2.55 -15.74 4.03
C LYS A 183 3.02 -17.16 4.37
N GLN A 184 4.33 -17.39 4.41
CA GLN A 184 4.88 -18.68 4.83
C GLN A 184 4.40 -19.07 6.24
N LEU A 185 4.52 -18.15 7.19
CA LEU A 185 4.04 -18.35 8.56
C LEU A 185 2.55 -18.70 8.60
N SER A 186 1.73 -18.03 7.80
CA SER A 186 0.29 -18.31 7.71
C SER A 186 0.01 -19.72 7.19
N ASP A 187 0.72 -20.15 6.15
CA ASP A 187 0.56 -21.48 5.56
C ASP A 187 0.97 -22.58 6.56
N GLU A 188 2.10 -22.40 7.26
CA GLU A 188 2.58 -23.33 8.30
C GLU A 188 1.65 -23.35 9.52
N MET A 189 1.15 -22.19 9.96
CA MET A 189 0.19 -22.09 11.06
C MET A 189 -1.14 -22.79 10.72
N ALA A 190 -1.62 -22.66 9.48
CA ALA A 190 -2.82 -23.36 9.01
C ALA A 190 -2.62 -24.89 9.01
N ALA A 191 -1.43 -25.35 8.60
CA ALA A 191 -1.08 -26.77 8.66
C ALA A 191 -1.05 -27.30 10.11
N LEU A 192 -0.42 -26.58 11.03
CA LEU A 192 -0.38 -26.95 12.44
C LEU A 192 -1.79 -27.01 13.05
N ARG A 193 -2.64 -26.00 12.79
CA ARG A 193 -4.03 -25.99 13.29
C ARG A 193 -4.83 -27.19 12.80
N ARG A 194 -4.62 -27.60 11.54
CA ARG A 194 -5.26 -28.80 10.98
C ARG A 194 -4.80 -30.05 11.73
N GLN A 195 -3.49 -30.22 11.92
CA GLN A 195 -2.93 -31.37 12.65
C GLN A 195 -3.44 -31.43 14.09
N VAL A 196 -3.48 -30.30 14.80
CA VAL A 196 -4.00 -30.23 16.19
C VAL A 196 -5.47 -30.67 16.28
N LYS A 197 -6.25 -30.44 15.22
CA LYS A 197 -7.66 -30.83 15.16
C LYS A 197 -7.87 -32.30 14.75
N GLU A 198 -7.06 -32.79 13.81
CA GLU A 198 -7.28 -34.08 13.14
C GLU A 198 -6.51 -35.24 13.78
N LEU A 199 -5.37 -35.01 14.43
CA LEU A 199 -4.59 -36.07 15.08
C LEU A 199 -5.30 -36.72 16.30
N PRO A 200 -5.94 -35.96 17.21
CA PRO A 200 -6.62 -36.55 18.37
C PRO A 200 -7.56 -37.73 18.08
N PRO A 201 -8.50 -37.65 17.11
CA PRO A 201 -9.37 -38.80 16.80
C PRO A 201 -8.59 -39.97 16.20
N LEU A 202 -7.60 -39.73 15.32
CA LEU A 202 -6.83 -40.78 14.66
C LEU A 202 -5.97 -41.58 15.65
N VAL A 203 -5.34 -40.90 16.61
CA VAL A 203 -4.57 -41.55 17.68
C VAL A 203 -5.49 -42.38 18.57
N ASN A 204 -6.68 -41.87 18.90
CA ASN A 204 -7.66 -42.62 19.67
C ASN A 204 -8.17 -43.88 18.94
N GLU A 205 -8.40 -43.82 17.63
CA GLU A 205 -8.77 -45.00 16.82
C GLU A 205 -7.66 -46.04 16.84
N GLN A 206 -6.41 -45.63 16.60
CA GLN A 206 -5.26 -46.54 16.61
C GLN A 206 -5.09 -47.27 17.95
N VAL A 207 -5.21 -46.55 19.07
CA VAL A 207 -5.06 -47.13 20.41
C VAL A 207 -6.22 -48.06 20.79
N ASN A 208 -7.44 -47.80 20.29
CA ASN A 208 -8.63 -48.56 20.66
C ASN A 208 -8.97 -49.73 19.71
N GLU A 209 -8.63 -49.65 18.43
CA GLU A 209 -8.94 -50.69 17.43
C GLU A 209 -7.79 -51.67 17.17
N PHE A 210 -6.54 -51.27 17.45
CA PHE A 210 -5.34 -52.11 17.24
C PHE A 210 -4.39 -52.05 18.46
N PRO A 211 -4.73 -52.71 19.59
CA PRO A 211 -3.89 -52.75 20.79
C PRO A 211 -2.59 -53.55 20.62
#